data_AF-A0A1Y2TTS9-F1
#
_entry.id   AF-A0A1Y2TTS9-F1
#
_cell.length_a   1.000
_cell.length_b   1.000
_cell.length_c   1.000
_cell.angle_alpha   90.00
_cell.angle_beta   90.00
_cell.angle_gamma   90.00
#
_symmetry.space_group_name_H-M   'P 1'
#
loop_
_entity.id
_entity.type
_entity.pdbx_description
1 polymer ?
#
loop_
_entity_poly.entity_id
_entity_poly.type
_entity_poly.pdbx_seq_one_letter_code
_entity_poly.pdbx_strand_id
1 'polypeptide(L)'
;EVLHAPRGGLTTYHGPGQVVLWPVIDLRSPLHGHFSVRDYVCLLEKTTIATLRELYNIDVFTTSNPGVWEEEKKIAALGVHLRRHVTGLGVAINFGMPVDGSEFVNPWARIVACGLGEKGVTTVAK
;
A
#
# COMPACT_ATOMS: atom_id res chain seq x y z
N GLU A 1 -17.90 5.16 4.30
CA GLU A 1 -18.58 3.89 3.99
C GLU A 1 -17.61 2.74 4.22
N VAL A 2 -18.08 1.60 4.71
CA VAL A 2 -17.26 0.39 4.85
C VAL A 2 -17.69 -0.57 3.75
N LEU A 3 -16.74 -0.96 2.90
CA LEU A 3 -16.98 -1.85 1.77
C LEU A 3 -16.16 -3.13 1.93
N HIS A 4 -16.81 -4.28 1.69
CA HIS A 4 -16.11 -5.56 1.60
C HIS A 4 -15.55 -5.74 0.19
N ALA A 5 -14.24 -5.98 0.09
CA ALA A 5 -13.53 -6.13 -1.18
C ALA A 5 -12.81 -7.48 -1.27
N PRO A 6 -12.76 -8.13 -2.44
CA PRO A 6 -12.09 -9.42 -2.64
C PRO A 6 -10.57 -9.24 -2.76
N ARG A 7 -9.91 -8.75 -1.71
CA ARG A 7 -8.47 -8.49 -1.71
C ARG A 7 -7.75 -9.19 -0.57
N GLY A 8 -6.46 -9.45 -0.75
CA GLY A 8 -5.59 -9.82 0.36
C GLY A 8 -5.45 -8.70 1.39
N GLY A 9 -5.16 -9.06 2.63
CA GLY A 9 -4.93 -8.15 3.76
C GLY A 9 -6.20 -7.78 4.54
N LEU A 10 -6.00 -7.15 5.70
CA LEU A 10 -7.06 -6.69 6.62
C LEU A 10 -7.51 -5.27 6.29
N THR A 11 -8.42 -4.69 7.08
CA THR A 11 -9.01 -3.35 6.89
C THR A 11 -7.99 -2.27 6.56
N THR A 12 -8.35 -1.40 5.61
CA THR A 12 -7.58 -0.21 5.19
C THR A 12 -8.52 0.95 4.92
N TYR A 13 -7.97 2.16 4.78
CA TYR A 13 -8.69 3.36 4.40
C TYR A 13 -8.17 3.91 3.06
N HIS A 14 -9.08 4.49 2.28
CA HIS A 14 -8.79 5.26 1.07
C HIS A 14 -9.56 6.58 1.13
N GLY A 15 -8.90 7.68 0.74
CA GLY A 15 -9.51 9.00 0.74
C GLY A 15 -8.60 10.07 0.15
N PRO A 16 -9.04 11.34 0.11
CA PRO A 16 -8.23 12.45 -0.36
C PRO A 16 -6.86 12.51 0.34
N GLY A 17 -5.82 12.88 -0.42
CA GLY A 17 -4.44 12.86 0.07
C GLY A 17 -3.77 11.48 -0.01
N GLN A 18 -4.40 10.48 -0.62
CA GLN A 18 -3.79 9.18 -0.91
C GLN A 18 -3.68 8.95 -2.42
N VAL A 19 -2.52 8.46 -2.86
CA VAL A 19 -2.31 8.04 -4.25
C VAL A 19 -2.56 6.54 -4.34
N VAL A 20 -3.55 6.14 -5.13
CA VAL A 20 -3.91 4.73 -5.32
C VAL A 20 -3.54 4.31 -6.74
N LEU A 21 -2.72 3.26 -6.86
CA LEU A 21 -2.27 2.71 -8.13
C LEU A 21 -2.68 1.25 -8.22
N TRP A 22 -3.45 0.90 -9.25
CA TRP A 22 -3.92 -0.45 -9.53
C TRP A 22 -3.45 -0.94 -10.90
N PRO A 23 -2.20 -1.42 -11.03
CA PRO A 23 -1.71 -1.93 -12.30
C PRO A 23 -2.47 -3.20 -12.67
N VAL A 24 -3.07 -3.21 -13.86
CA VAL A 24 -3.76 -4.37 -14.44
C VAL A 24 -2.82 -5.03 -15.44
N ILE A 25 -2.18 -6.11 -15.01
CA ILE A 25 -1.09 -6.78 -15.74
C ILE A 25 -1.39 -8.28 -15.78
N ASP A 26 -1.23 -8.91 -16.95
CA ASP A 26 -1.23 -10.36 -17.06
C ASP A 26 0.16 -10.91 -16.69
N LEU A 27 0.27 -11.55 -15.52
CA LEU A 27 1.54 -12.07 -15.01
C LEU A 27 2.12 -13.24 -15.82
N ARG A 28 1.34 -13.80 -16.76
CA ARG A 28 1.77 -14.87 -17.67
C ARG A 28 1.79 -14.43 -19.14
N SER A 29 1.78 -13.12 -19.39
CA SER A 29 1.94 -12.60 -20.75
C SER A 29 3.27 -13.06 -21.36
N PRO A 30 3.30 -13.43 -22.66
CA PRO A 30 4.55 -13.80 -23.34
C PRO A 30 5.48 -12.59 -23.60
N LEU A 31 5.02 -11.36 -23.32
CA LEU A 31 5.80 -10.13 -23.51
C LEU A 31 6.85 -9.89 -22.42
N HIS A 32 6.78 -10.63 -21.32
CA HIS A 32 7.74 -10.58 -20.23
C HIS A 32 7.91 -11.96 -19.59
N GLY A 33 8.87 -12.12 -18.67
CA GLY A 33 9.01 -13.36 -17.89
C GLY A 33 7.74 -13.65 -17.07
N HIS A 34 7.48 -14.93 -16.79
CA HIS A 34 6.35 -15.30 -15.93
C HIS A 34 6.61 -14.87 -14.48
N PHE A 35 5.67 -14.14 -13.89
CA PHE A 35 5.74 -13.71 -12.50
C PHE A 35 4.79 -14.50 -11.62
N SER A 36 5.25 -14.86 -10.42
CA SER A 36 4.35 -15.28 -9.34
C SER A 36 3.67 -14.07 -8.72
N VAL A 37 2.62 -14.32 -7.93
CA VAL A 37 1.96 -13.26 -7.11
C VAL A 37 2.98 -12.57 -6.21
N ARG A 38 3.91 -13.33 -5.64
CA ARG A 38 4.95 -12.81 -4.73
C ARG A 38 5.92 -11.90 -5.47
N ASP A 39 6.31 -12.27 -6.69
CA ASP A 39 7.20 -11.43 -7.51
C ASP A 39 6.52 -10.09 -7.83
N TYR A 40 5.22 -10.13 -8.15
CA TYR A 40 4.43 -8.92 -8.40
C TYR A 40 4.33 -8.02 -7.16
N VAL A 41 4.05 -8.59 -5.97
CA VAL A 41 4.05 -7.81 -4.71
C VAL A 41 5.43 -7.20 -4.45
N CYS A 42 6.51 -7.96 -4.63
CA CYS A 42 7.87 -7.47 -4.47
C CYS A 42 8.20 -6.35 -5.46
N LEU A 43 7.71 -6.46 -6.70
CA LEU A 43 7.85 -5.42 -7.71
C LEU A 43 7.14 -4.13 -7.26
N LEU A 44 5.88 -4.21 -6.79
CA LEU A 44 5.15 -3.06 -6.26
C LEU A 44 5.89 -2.40 -5.08
N GLU A 45 6.40 -3.19 -4.15
CA GLU A 45 7.17 -2.69 -3.00
C GLU A 45 8.44 -1.96 -3.46
N LYS A 46 9.24 -2.60 -4.33
CA LYS A 46 10.48 -2.02 -4.86
C LYS A 46 10.23 -0.74 -5.65
N THR A 47 9.22 -0.73 -6.53
CA THR A 47 8.86 0.45 -7.31
C THR A 47 8.39 1.58 -6.40
N THR A 48 7.60 1.28 -5.37
CA THR A 48 7.14 2.28 -4.39
C THR A 48 8.33 2.85 -3.60
N ILE A 49 9.23 1.99 -3.11
CA ILE A 49 10.45 2.41 -2.40
C ILE A 49 11.33 3.30 -3.29
N ALA A 50 11.58 2.88 -4.54
CA ALA A 50 12.38 3.66 -5.49
C ALA A 50 11.74 5.03 -5.73
N THR A 51 10.42 5.07 -5.97
CA THR A 51 9.67 6.32 -6.18
C THR A 51 9.79 7.26 -4.99
N LEU A 52 9.61 6.75 -3.76
CA LEU A 52 9.68 7.55 -2.54
C LEU A 52 11.09 8.08 -2.25
N ARG A 53 12.12 7.27 -2.51
CA ARG A 53 13.52 7.68 -2.37
C ARG A 53 13.94 8.69 -3.42
N GLU A 54 13.67 8.41 -4.69
CA GLU A 54 14.15 9.23 -5.81
C GLU A 54 13.43 10.57 -5.93
N LEU A 55 12.12 10.61 -5.69
CA LEU A 55 11.33 11.83 -5.88
C LEU A 55 11.18 12.67 -4.62
N TYR A 56 11.21 12.05 -3.45
CA TYR A 56 10.88 12.71 -2.18
C TYR A 56 11.98 12.58 -1.12
N ASN A 57 13.07 11.87 -1.41
CA ASN A 57 14.20 11.66 -0.49
C ASN A 57 13.78 11.09 0.88
N ILE A 58 12.80 10.18 0.88
CA ILE A 58 12.32 9.49 2.08
C ILE A 58 12.96 8.11 2.17
N ASP A 59 13.59 7.79 3.30
CA ASP A 59 14.13 6.45 3.52
C ASP A 59 13.04 5.48 3.98
N VAL A 60 12.80 4.47 3.15
CA VAL A 60 11.70 3.52 3.33
C VAL A 60 12.12 2.10 3.00
N PHE A 61 11.48 1.12 3.64
CA PHE A 61 11.84 -0.28 3.52
C PHE A 61 10.62 -1.22 3.64
N THR A 62 10.83 -2.49 3.30
CA THR A 62 9.86 -3.58 3.50
C THR A 62 10.08 -4.26 4.85
N THR A 63 9.02 -4.81 5.44
CA THR A 63 9.11 -5.64 6.65
C THR A 63 8.48 -7.02 6.42
N SER A 64 8.37 -7.84 7.45
CA SER A 64 7.55 -9.07 7.42
C SER A 64 6.06 -8.79 7.18
N ASN A 65 5.62 -7.55 7.39
CA ASN A 65 4.26 -7.10 7.15
C ASN A 65 4.19 -6.41 5.78
N PRO A 66 3.31 -6.86 4.86
CA PRO A 66 3.18 -6.28 3.53
C PRO A 66 2.94 -4.77 3.56
N GLY A 67 3.61 -4.05 2.67
CA GLY A 67 3.61 -2.60 2.68
C GLY A 67 5.01 -2.01 2.60
N VAL A 68 5.05 -0.69 2.43
CA VAL A 68 6.27 0.10 2.56
C VAL A 68 6.19 0.91 3.85
N TRP A 69 7.32 0.99 4.54
CA TRP A 69 7.44 1.50 5.91
C TRP A 69 8.53 2.56 6.01
N GLU A 70 8.28 3.61 6.79
CA GLU A 70 9.25 4.60 7.26
C GLU A 70 9.36 4.39 8.78
N GLU A 71 10.54 4.05 9.29
CA GLU A 71 10.73 3.62 10.68
C GLU A 71 9.72 2.49 11.06
N GLU A 72 8.85 2.72 12.04
CA GLU A 72 7.81 1.77 12.46
C GLU A 72 6.42 2.09 11.90
N LYS A 73 6.33 3.07 10.99
CA LYS A 73 5.06 3.57 10.45
C LYS A 73 4.87 3.17 8.99
N LYS A 74 3.69 2.69 8.64
CA LYS A 74 3.36 2.32 7.25
C LYS A 74 3.08 3.58 6.43
N ILE A 75 3.82 3.78 5.33
CA ILE A 75 3.61 4.87 4.38
C ILE A 75 2.79 4.42 3.15
N ALA A 76 2.89 3.14 2.79
CA ALA A 76 2.09 2.58 1.70
C ALA A 76 1.52 1.20 2.06
N ALA A 77 0.22 1.03 1.85
CA ALA A 77 -0.46 -0.24 1.99
C ALA A 77 -0.50 -0.98 0.64
N LEU A 78 -0.25 -2.28 0.66
CA LEU A 78 -0.37 -3.15 -0.52
C LEU A 78 -1.49 -4.15 -0.32
N GLY A 79 -2.33 -4.31 -1.34
CA GLY A 79 -3.39 -5.29 -1.39
C GLY A 79 -3.66 -5.63 -2.84
N VAL A 80 -3.33 -6.87 -3.24
CA VAL A 80 -3.48 -7.34 -4.62
C VAL A 80 -4.58 -8.39 -4.68
N HIS A 81 -5.22 -8.47 -5.83
CA HIS A 81 -6.14 -9.54 -6.21
C HIS A 81 -5.71 -10.10 -7.56
N LEU A 82 -5.87 -11.41 -7.77
CA LEU A 82 -5.59 -12.02 -9.07
C LEU A 82 -6.78 -12.84 -9.53
N ARG A 83 -7.10 -12.69 -10.81
CA ARG A 83 -8.07 -13.53 -11.50
C ARG A 83 -7.50 -13.94 -12.85
N ARG A 84 -7.38 -15.25 -13.09
CA ARG A 84 -6.81 -15.80 -14.34
C ARG A 84 -5.45 -15.17 -14.70
N HIS A 85 -4.57 -15.03 -13.70
CA HIS A 85 -3.23 -14.40 -13.83
C HIS A 85 -3.20 -12.90 -14.09
N VAL A 86 -4.36 -12.24 -14.26
CA VAL A 86 -4.47 -10.79 -14.37
C VAL A 86 -4.56 -10.17 -12.98
N THR A 87 -3.71 -9.19 -12.70
CA THR A 87 -3.70 -8.44 -11.44
C THR A 87 -4.82 -7.43 -11.39
N GLY A 88 -5.32 -7.18 -10.19
CA GLY A 88 -6.17 -6.07 -9.84
C GLY A 88 -5.80 -5.54 -8.46
N LEU A 89 -6.27 -4.33 -8.15
CA LEU A 89 -5.82 -3.58 -6.99
C LEU A 89 -4.30 -3.33 -7.05
N GLY A 90 -3.63 -3.05 -5.94
CA GLY A 90 -2.22 -2.69 -5.99
C GLY A 90 -1.73 -2.01 -4.72
N VAL A 91 -1.24 -0.78 -4.86
CA VAL A 91 -0.64 0.01 -3.78
C VAL A 91 -1.42 1.29 -3.53
N ALA A 92 -1.50 1.68 -2.26
CA ALA A 92 -2.03 2.96 -1.83
C ALA A 92 -0.99 3.67 -0.97
N ILE A 93 -0.48 4.81 -1.45
CA ILE A 93 0.57 5.62 -0.83
C ILE A 93 -0.09 6.80 -0.13
N ASN A 94 0.18 6.96 1.16
CA ASN A 94 -0.27 8.12 1.92
C ASN A 94 0.58 9.33 1.52
N PHE A 95 -0.02 10.33 0.86
CA PHE A 95 0.72 11.44 0.29
C PHE A 95 0.54 12.76 1.02
N GLY A 96 -0.64 13.04 1.56
CA GLY A 96 -0.93 14.28 2.30
C GLY A 96 -2.25 14.18 3.06
N MET A 97 -2.51 13.01 3.63
CA MET A 97 -3.71 12.75 4.41
C MET A 97 -3.40 12.84 5.91
N PRO A 98 -4.38 13.20 6.76
CA PRO A 98 -4.18 13.19 8.20
C PRO A 98 -3.79 11.79 8.70
N VAL A 99 -2.74 11.71 9.50
CA VAL A 99 -2.23 10.47 10.11
C VAL A 99 -2.12 10.57 11.63
N ASP A 100 -2.37 11.74 12.20
CA ASP A 100 -2.34 12.08 13.60
C ASP A 100 -3.54 12.94 14.02
N GLY A 101 -3.69 13.16 15.33
CA GLY A 101 -4.82 13.89 15.90
C GLY A 101 -6.04 13.00 16.20
N SER A 102 -7.16 13.65 16.51
CA SER A 102 -8.39 12.97 16.92
C SER A 102 -9.01 12.14 15.79
N GLU A 103 -9.85 11.17 16.15
CA GLU A 103 -10.64 10.40 15.18
C GLU A 103 -11.47 11.30 14.25
N PHE A 104 -11.83 12.52 14.65
CA PHE A 104 -12.56 13.44 13.77
C PHE A 104 -11.77 13.80 12.50
N VAL A 105 -10.46 14.00 12.63
CA VAL A 105 -9.57 14.40 11.52
C VAL A 105 -8.78 13.22 10.95
N ASN A 106 -8.39 12.27 11.79
CA ASN A 106 -7.56 11.13 11.43
C ASN A 106 -8.42 9.89 11.14
N PRO A 107 -8.58 9.49 9.87
CA PRO A 107 -9.34 8.29 9.53
C PRO A 107 -8.71 7.01 10.08
N TRP A 108 -7.40 6.98 10.26
CA TRP A 108 -6.67 5.80 10.74
C TRP A 108 -6.90 5.51 12.22
N ALA A 109 -7.24 6.53 13.02
CA ALA A 109 -7.62 6.34 14.42
C ALA A 109 -8.95 5.59 14.60
N ARG A 110 -9.78 5.51 13.55
CA ARG A 110 -11.10 4.83 13.57
C ARG A 110 -11.02 3.34 13.26
N ILE A 111 -9.85 2.82 12.87
CA ILE A 111 -9.68 1.44 12.43
C ILE A 111 -8.38 0.84 12.97
N VAL A 112 -8.39 -0.46 13.25
CA VAL A 112 -7.13 -1.20 13.45
C VAL A 112 -6.55 -1.54 12.08
N ALA A 113 -5.77 -0.62 11.52
CA ALA A 113 -5.21 -0.75 10.18
C ALA A 113 -4.32 -1.99 10.05
N CYS A 114 -4.57 -2.81 9.02
CA CYS A 114 -3.80 -4.03 8.77
C CYS A 114 -3.73 -5.04 9.93
N GLY A 115 -4.57 -4.91 10.97
CA GLY A 115 -4.52 -5.76 12.19
C GLY A 115 -3.33 -5.50 13.11
N LEU A 116 -2.57 -4.41 12.90
CA LEU A 116 -1.35 -4.09 13.62
C LEU A 116 -1.60 -2.94 14.58
N GLY A 117 -2.25 -3.22 15.72
CA GLY A 117 -2.70 -2.19 16.67
C GLY A 117 -1.58 -1.31 17.25
N GLU A 118 -0.34 -1.80 17.26
CA GLU A 118 0.82 -1.07 17.79
C GLU A 118 1.58 -0.28 16.71
N LYS A 119 1.32 -0.52 15.42
CA LYS A 119 2.07 0.12 14.33
C LYS A 119 1.28 1.25 13.70
N GLY A 120 1.88 2.44 13.69
CA GLY A 120 1.28 3.64 13.12
C GLY A 120 1.31 3.70 11.59
N VAL A 121 0.75 4.78 11.06
CA VAL A 121 0.87 5.17 9.66
C VAL A 121 1.58 6.52 9.54
N THR A 122 2.17 6.80 8.39
CA THR A 122 2.81 8.08 8.05
C THR A 122 2.35 8.51 6.66
N THR A 123 2.79 9.68 6.21
CA THR A 123 2.45 10.29 4.93
C THR A 123 3.68 11.00 4.33
N VAL A 124 3.71 11.16 3.00
CA VAL A 124 4.82 11.82 2.29
C VAL A 124 4.91 13.30 2.64
N ALA A 125 3.82 14.07 2.47
CA ALA A 125 3.73 15.47 2.86
C ALA A 125 3.37 15.54 4.36
N LYS A 126 4.35 15.99 5.16
CA LYS A 126 4.25 16.19 6.60
C LYS A 126 3.85 17.63 6.91
#